data_AF-A0A091PAL7-F1
#
_entry.id   AF-A0A091PAL7-F1
#
_cell.length_a   1.000
_cell.length_b   1.000
_cell.length_c   1.000
_cell.angle_alpha   90.00
_cell.angle_beta   90.00
_cell.angle_gamma   90.00
#
_symmetry.space_group_name_H-M   'P 1'
#
loop_
_entity.id
_entity.type
_entity.pdbx_description
1 polymer ?
#
loop_
_entity_poly.entity_id
_entity_poly.type
_entity_poly.pdbx_seq_one_letter_code
_entity_poly.pdbx_strand_id
1 'polypeptide(L)'
;DFEASFIRLIDKVTNGSRIEINQTGTTLYYQPGLLYGGSLEHDCSPSRSIGYYLESLLCLAPFMKHPLRIVLRGVTNDQVDPSVDVLKATALPLLKKFGIDGEGLEIKINRRGMPPKGGGEILFACPVRKVLQPIQFTDPGKIKRIRGTAYSVRVSPQMSNRMVESARSILNKFLPDIYIYTDHMKGISSGKSPGFGMCLTAETINGTILSAELTSNPQGQGTAVLPEELGQNCAKLLLEEVYRGGCVDSTNQSLALLLMTLGQRDVSKVLLGPLSPYT
;
A
#
# COMPACT_ATOMS: atom_id res chain seq x y z
N ASP A 1 17.24 8.26 -10.08
CA ASP A 1 16.07 8.29 -10.98
C ASP A 1 14.72 8.31 -10.28
N PHE A 2 14.38 7.32 -9.45
CA PHE A 2 13.07 7.28 -8.79
C PHE A 2 12.84 8.45 -7.83
N GLU A 3 13.88 8.92 -7.12
CA GLU A 3 13.85 10.11 -6.24
C GLU A 3 13.61 11.40 -7.03
N ALA A 4 14.26 11.56 -8.18
CA ALA A 4 14.00 12.70 -9.07
C ALA A 4 12.55 12.68 -9.58
N SER A 5 11.99 11.50 -9.89
CA SER A 5 10.57 11.35 -10.23
C SER A 5 9.67 11.70 -9.04
N PHE A 6 10.07 11.35 -7.82
CA PHE A 6 9.35 11.68 -6.59
C PHE A 6 9.32 13.18 -6.35
N ILE A 7 10.46 13.85 -6.49
CA ILE A 7 10.56 15.31 -6.37
C ILE A 7 9.63 16.01 -7.37
N ARG A 8 9.56 15.53 -8.62
CA ARG A 8 8.60 16.04 -9.62
C ARG A 8 7.14 15.78 -9.25
N LEU A 9 6.84 14.67 -8.60
CA LEU A 9 5.50 14.39 -8.08
C LEU A 9 5.14 15.40 -6.98
N ILE A 10 6.05 15.65 -6.04
CA ILE A 10 5.84 16.64 -4.98
C ILE A 10 5.61 18.03 -5.58
N ASP A 11 6.43 18.45 -6.54
CA ASP A 11 6.27 19.74 -7.21
C ASP A 11 4.91 19.88 -7.92
N LYS A 12 4.39 18.79 -8.53
CA LYS A 12 3.06 18.77 -9.16
C LYS A 12 1.90 18.92 -8.18
N VAL A 13 2.02 18.38 -6.96
CA VAL A 13 0.94 18.42 -5.96
C VAL A 13 1.00 19.68 -5.09
N THR A 14 2.11 20.42 -5.14
CA THR A 14 2.31 21.70 -4.44
C THR A 14 2.23 22.90 -5.37
N ASN A 15 1.99 24.08 -4.79
CA ASN A 15 2.05 25.35 -5.48
C ASN A 15 2.99 26.30 -4.74
N GLY A 16 3.95 26.89 -5.45
CA GLY A 16 4.97 27.78 -4.89
C GLY A 16 6.12 27.06 -4.17
N SER A 17 6.30 25.76 -4.40
CA SER A 17 7.52 25.03 -4.01
C SER A 17 8.72 25.55 -4.77
N ARG A 18 9.88 25.62 -4.11
CA ARG A 18 11.17 25.87 -4.77
C ARG A 18 12.10 24.70 -4.51
N ILE A 19 12.57 24.11 -5.59
CA ILE A 19 13.36 22.88 -5.59
C ILE A 19 14.63 23.15 -6.39
N GLU A 20 15.79 23.00 -5.75
CA GLU A 20 17.09 23.19 -6.40
C GLU A 20 17.97 21.98 -6.13
N ILE A 21 18.51 21.41 -7.21
CA ILE A 21 19.45 20.29 -7.15
C ILE A 21 20.80 20.82 -7.59
N ASN A 22 21.84 20.52 -6.82
CA ASN A 22 23.20 20.92 -7.19
C ASN A 22 23.67 20.20 -8.47
N GLN A 23 24.72 20.71 -9.11
CA GLN A 23 25.23 20.16 -10.38
C GLN A 23 25.62 18.68 -10.29
N THR A 24 26.08 18.23 -9.12
CA THR A 24 26.49 16.84 -8.88
C THR A 24 25.33 15.90 -8.51
N GLY A 25 24.12 16.42 -8.27
CA GLY A 25 22.95 15.63 -7.86
C GLY A 25 23.02 15.05 -6.44
N THR A 26 23.95 15.52 -5.60
CA THR A 26 24.20 15.00 -4.24
C THR A 26 23.55 15.85 -3.14
N THR A 27 23.01 17.02 -3.48
CA THR A 27 22.39 17.93 -2.51
C THR A 27 21.12 18.52 -3.11
N LEU A 28 20.05 18.47 -2.32
CA LEU A 28 18.73 18.99 -2.64
C LEU A 28 18.38 20.11 -1.66
N TYR A 29 18.08 21.28 -2.18
CA TYR A 29 17.40 22.34 -1.44
C TYR A 29 15.90 22.26 -1.74
N TYR A 30 15.09 22.14 -0.70
CA TYR A 30 13.64 22.10 -0.80
C TYR A 30 13.00 23.14 0.11
N GLN A 31 12.35 24.13 -0.50
CA GLN A 31 11.50 25.08 0.20
C GLN A 31 10.04 24.72 -0.08
N PRO A 32 9.29 24.24 0.92
CA PRO A 32 7.92 23.77 0.73
C PRO A 32 6.97 24.91 0.32
N GLY A 33 6.05 24.58 -0.58
CA GLY A 33 4.93 25.44 -0.98
C GLY A 33 3.62 25.04 -0.30
N LEU A 34 2.50 25.52 -0.84
CA LEU A 34 1.17 25.13 -0.40
C LEU A 34 0.76 23.80 -1.03
N LEU A 35 0.21 22.88 -0.24
CA LEU A 35 -0.42 21.65 -0.72
C LEU A 35 -1.68 22.00 -1.51
N TYR A 36 -1.67 21.83 -2.84
CA TYR A 36 -2.74 22.33 -3.70
C TYR A 36 -3.75 21.24 -4.08
N GLY A 37 -3.27 20.07 -4.50
CA GLY A 37 -4.10 18.95 -4.95
C GLY A 37 -4.71 19.14 -6.35
N GLY A 38 -5.84 18.48 -6.61
CA GLY A 38 -6.53 18.50 -7.92
C GLY A 38 -6.39 17.21 -8.73
N SER A 39 -6.75 17.30 -10.01
CA SER A 39 -6.66 16.17 -10.96
C SER A 39 -5.31 16.12 -11.64
N LEU A 40 -4.55 15.04 -11.42
CA LEU A 40 -3.15 14.93 -11.85
C LEU A 40 -2.85 13.56 -12.48
N GLU A 41 -1.79 13.51 -13.28
CA GLU A 41 -1.21 12.25 -13.76
C GLU A 41 0.31 12.23 -13.50
N HIS A 42 0.83 11.08 -13.12
CA HIS A 42 2.26 10.90 -12.91
C HIS A 42 2.77 9.52 -13.31
N ASP A 43 3.80 9.52 -14.16
CA ASP A 43 4.53 8.32 -14.55
C ASP A 43 5.67 8.06 -13.54
N CYS A 44 5.50 7.01 -12.76
CA CYS A 44 6.45 6.56 -11.74
C CYS A 44 7.64 5.87 -12.42
N SER A 45 8.82 5.99 -11.82
CA SER A 45 10.00 5.28 -12.31
C SER A 45 9.81 3.76 -12.11
N PRO A 46 10.14 2.90 -13.09
CA PRO A 46 10.07 1.45 -12.93
C PRO A 46 11.03 0.87 -11.87
N SER A 47 11.97 1.68 -11.35
CA SER A 47 12.94 1.26 -10.33
C SER A 47 12.33 1.09 -8.94
N ARG A 48 11.15 1.66 -8.68
CA ARG A 48 10.38 1.52 -7.43
C ARG A 48 8.92 1.29 -7.74
N SER A 49 8.18 0.68 -6.83
CA SER A 49 6.75 0.48 -7.02
C SER A 49 5.98 1.79 -6.88
N ILE A 50 4.75 1.83 -7.38
CA ILE A 50 3.81 2.92 -7.18
C ILE A 50 3.54 3.14 -5.68
N GLY A 51 3.65 2.10 -4.86
CA GLY A 51 3.49 2.18 -3.41
C GLY A 51 4.40 3.23 -2.78
N TYR A 52 5.68 3.26 -3.15
CA TYR A 52 6.66 4.25 -2.69
C TYR A 52 6.17 5.70 -2.89
N TYR A 53 5.56 5.98 -4.04
CA TYR A 53 5.01 7.30 -4.33
C TYR A 53 3.69 7.52 -3.59
N LEU A 54 2.83 6.51 -3.56
CA LEU A 54 1.50 6.57 -2.97
C LEU A 54 1.54 6.80 -1.46
N GLU A 55 2.51 6.23 -0.74
CA GLU A 55 2.68 6.44 0.70
C GLU A 55 2.85 7.91 1.06
N SER A 56 3.71 8.62 0.32
CA SER A 56 3.86 10.06 0.52
C SER A 56 2.57 10.84 0.26
N LEU A 57 1.79 10.40 -0.73
CA LEU A 57 0.51 11.04 -1.05
C LEU A 57 -0.55 10.72 0.01
N LEU A 58 -0.54 9.54 0.61
CA LEU A 58 -1.43 9.20 1.72
C LEU A 58 -1.18 10.12 2.93
N CYS A 59 0.08 10.50 3.17
CA CYS A 59 0.46 11.45 4.21
C CYS A 59 0.00 12.89 3.92
N LEU A 60 0.07 13.33 2.66
CA LEU A 60 -0.14 14.74 2.28
C LEU A 60 -1.57 15.06 1.81
N ALA A 61 -2.21 14.12 1.10
CA ALA A 61 -3.48 14.34 0.41
C ALA A 61 -4.63 14.84 1.30
N PRO A 62 -4.78 14.38 2.56
CA PRO A 62 -5.83 14.89 3.44
C PRO A 62 -5.74 16.40 3.68
N PHE A 63 -4.52 16.99 3.61
CA PHE A 63 -4.27 18.38 3.98
C PHE A 63 -4.16 19.34 2.79
N MET A 64 -4.50 18.88 1.59
CA MET A 64 -4.46 19.70 0.37
C MET A 64 -5.59 20.74 0.33
N LYS A 65 -5.42 21.81 -0.44
CA LYS A 65 -6.46 22.83 -0.65
C LYS A 65 -7.67 22.28 -1.41
N HIS A 66 -7.43 21.44 -2.42
CA HIS A 66 -8.44 20.78 -3.25
C HIS A 66 -8.31 19.26 -3.14
N PRO A 67 -9.41 18.48 -3.27
CA PRO A 67 -9.34 17.02 -3.28
C PRO A 67 -8.34 16.52 -4.32
N LEU A 68 -7.54 15.53 -3.94
CA LEU A 68 -6.58 14.92 -4.83
C LEU A 68 -7.27 13.82 -5.64
N ARG A 69 -7.10 13.83 -6.96
CA ARG A 69 -7.45 12.73 -7.83
C ARG A 69 -6.29 12.49 -8.79
N ILE A 70 -5.46 11.49 -8.51
CA ILE A 70 -4.23 11.26 -9.25
C ILE A 70 -4.19 9.88 -9.88
N VAL A 71 -3.78 9.84 -11.14
CA VAL A 71 -3.46 8.59 -11.86
C VAL A 71 -1.97 8.36 -11.79
N LEU A 72 -1.55 7.25 -11.19
CA LEU A 72 -0.15 6.84 -11.11
C LEU A 72 0.08 5.64 -12.04
N ARG A 73 1.10 5.72 -12.89
CA ARG A 73 1.48 4.65 -13.84
C ARG A 73 2.87 4.12 -13.52
N GLY A 74 3.06 2.81 -13.51
CA GLY A 74 4.33 2.21 -13.09
C GLY A 74 4.26 0.73 -12.75
N VAL A 75 5.13 0.29 -11.84
CA VAL A 75 5.12 -1.05 -11.24
C VAL A 75 4.16 -1.03 -10.05
N THR A 76 3.20 -1.94 -9.94
CA THR A 76 2.19 -1.95 -8.86
C THR A 76 2.62 -2.76 -7.64
N ASN A 77 3.43 -3.79 -7.85
CA ASN A 77 3.88 -4.71 -6.81
C ASN A 77 5.34 -5.07 -7.10
N ASP A 78 6.21 -4.98 -6.10
CA ASP A 78 7.57 -5.51 -6.14
C ASP A 78 7.85 -6.28 -4.83
N GLN A 79 9.13 -6.40 -4.46
CA GLN A 79 9.57 -7.13 -3.25
C GLN A 79 10.11 -6.22 -2.15
N VAL A 80 10.14 -4.91 -2.38
CA VAL A 80 10.83 -3.95 -1.51
C VAL A 80 9.83 -2.95 -0.94
N ASP A 81 8.94 -2.46 -1.79
CA ASP A 81 7.97 -1.42 -1.46
C ASP A 81 6.61 -2.03 -1.08
N PRO A 82 5.87 -1.38 -0.18
CA PRO A 82 4.48 -1.72 0.07
C PRO A 82 3.67 -1.74 -1.21
N SER A 83 2.93 -2.81 -1.48
CA SER A 83 2.13 -2.82 -2.70
C SER A 83 0.88 -1.96 -2.58
N VAL A 84 0.33 -1.63 -3.75
CA VAL A 84 -0.96 -0.93 -3.83
C VAL A 84 -2.09 -1.75 -3.20
N ASP A 85 -2.02 -3.09 -3.20
CA ASP A 85 -3.03 -3.94 -2.56
C ASP A 85 -3.01 -3.79 -1.04
N VAL A 86 -1.82 -3.79 -0.44
CA VAL A 86 -1.64 -3.57 1.01
C VAL A 86 -2.13 -2.18 1.38
N LEU A 87 -1.63 -1.13 0.71
CA LEU A 87 -2.03 0.26 1.00
C LEU A 87 -3.55 0.46 0.85
N LYS A 88 -4.16 -0.16 -0.16
CA LYS A 88 -5.63 -0.13 -0.33
C LYS A 88 -6.34 -0.79 0.85
N ALA A 89 -5.82 -1.92 1.33
CA ALA A 89 -6.49 -2.74 2.34
C ALA A 89 -6.27 -2.25 3.78
N THR A 90 -5.11 -1.65 4.10
CA THR A 90 -4.76 -1.23 5.45
C THR A 90 -4.70 0.30 5.62
N ALA A 91 -4.10 1.03 4.68
CA ALA A 91 -3.98 2.48 4.80
C ALA A 91 -5.33 3.19 4.66
N LEU A 92 -6.22 2.78 3.74
CA LEU A 92 -7.54 3.44 3.61
C LEU A 92 -8.42 3.27 4.85
N PRO A 93 -8.56 2.07 5.45
CA PRO A 93 -9.29 1.93 6.70
C PRO A 93 -8.63 2.69 7.86
N LEU A 94 -7.30 2.80 7.89
CA LEU A 94 -6.60 3.62 8.87
C LEU A 94 -6.95 5.10 8.73
N LEU A 95 -6.88 5.66 7.51
CA LEU A 95 -7.28 7.05 7.24
C LEU A 95 -8.72 7.33 7.68
N LYS A 96 -9.64 6.40 7.44
CA LYS A 96 -11.04 6.51 7.90
C LYS A 96 -11.15 6.63 9.43
N LYS A 97 -10.30 5.94 10.21
CA LYS A 97 -10.28 6.07 11.68
C LYS A 97 -9.89 7.47 12.15
N PHE A 98 -9.07 8.19 11.38
CA PHE A 98 -8.71 9.58 11.65
C PHE A 98 -9.75 10.59 11.12
N GLY A 99 -10.95 10.14 10.75
CA GLY A 99 -12.01 11.01 10.22
C GLY A 99 -11.81 11.44 8.77
N ILE A 100 -10.90 10.78 8.04
CA ILE A 100 -10.75 10.93 6.59
C ILE A 100 -11.68 9.92 5.91
N ASP A 101 -12.97 10.10 6.15
CA ASP A 101 -14.05 9.37 5.51
C ASP A 101 -14.66 10.19 4.35
N GLY A 102 -15.58 9.61 3.58
CA GLY A 102 -16.30 10.31 2.51
C GLY A 102 -16.29 9.60 1.15
N GLU A 103 -17.25 9.96 0.30
CA GLU A 103 -17.52 9.34 -1.03
C GLU A 103 -16.40 9.53 -2.07
N GLY A 104 -15.22 10.01 -1.67
CA GLY A 104 -14.09 10.25 -2.57
C GLY A 104 -12.79 9.56 -2.17
N LEU A 105 -12.73 8.85 -1.04
CA LEU A 105 -11.50 8.14 -0.63
C LEU A 105 -11.46 6.75 -1.29
N GLU A 106 -10.66 6.61 -2.35
CA GLU A 106 -10.50 5.34 -3.06
C GLU A 106 -9.07 5.12 -3.59
N ILE A 107 -8.64 3.86 -3.56
CA ILE A 107 -7.53 3.35 -4.37
C ILE A 107 -8.12 2.30 -5.30
N LYS A 108 -8.07 2.58 -6.61
CA LYS A 108 -8.56 1.69 -7.66
C LYS A 108 -7.40 1.25 -8.54
N ILE A 109 -7.18 -0.06 -8.61
CA ILE A 109 -6.20 -0.67 -9.51
C ILE A 109 -6.91 -0.90 -10.85
N ASN A 110 -6.57 -0.10 -11.87
CA ASN A 110 -7.13 -0.24 -13.21
C ASN A 110 -6.33 -1.27 -14.02
N ARG A 111 -5.01 -1.26 -13.86
CA ARG A 111 -4.07 -2.18 -14.52
C ARG A 111 -2.98 -2.57 -13.53
N ARG A 112 -2.58 -3.83 -13.55
CA ARG A 112 -1.44 -4.33 -12.77
C ARG A 112 -0.18 -4.29 -13.62
N GLY A 113 0.96 -3.97 -13.01
CA GLY A 113 2.24 -3.89 -13.70
C GLY A 113 3.37 -4.48 -12.87
N MET A 114 4.03 -5.50 -13.38
CA MET A 114 5.15 -6.16 -12.69
C MET A 114 6.49 -5.61 -13.18
N PRO A 115 7.56 -5.67 -12.36
CA PRO A 115 8.90 -5.41 -12.84
C PRO A 115 9.32 -6.43 -13.92
N PRO A 116 10.24 -6.09 -14.83
CA PRO A 116 10.93 -4.81 -14.96
C PRO A 116 10.21 -3.76 -15.82
N LYS A 117 9.23 -4.15 -16.65
CA LYS A 117 8.62 -3.24 -17.65
C LYS A 117 7.42 -2.44 -17.13
N GLY A 118 6.88 -2.79 -15.96
CA GLY A 118 5.74 -2.12 -15.33
C GLY A 118 4.49 -2.14 -16.22
N GLY A 119 3.88 -0.96 -16.41
CA GLY A 119 2.67 -0.77 -17.21
C GLY A 119 1.37 -0.93 -16.42
N GLY A 120 1.46 -0.89 -15.09
CA GLY A 120 0.30 -0.78 -14.21
C GLY A 120 -0.19 0.66 -14.14
N GLU A 121 -1.43 0.81 -13.71
CA GLU A 121 -2.12 2.09 -13.58
C GLU A 121 -3.08 1.99 -12.40
N ILE A 122 -2.99 2.97 -11.51
CA ILE A 122 -3.90 3.10 -10.39
C ILE A 122 -4.49 4.50 -10.38
N LEU A 123 -5.66 4.61 -9.79
CA LEU A 123 -6.31 5.85 -9.45
C LEU A 123 -6.35 5.95 -7.93
N PHE A 124 -5.77 7.02 -7.39
CA PHE A 124 -5.92 7.42 -6.00
C PHE A 124 -6.77 8.68 -5.94
N ALA A 125 -7.84 8.64 -5.15
CA ALA A 125 -8.64 9.81 -4.83
C ALA A 125 -8.73 9.96 -3.31
N CYS A 126 -8.59 11.20 -2.83
CA CYS A 126 -8.63 11.53 -1.41
C CYS A 126 -9.35 12.86 -1.19
N PRO A 127 -10.37 12.91 -0.32
CA PRO A 127 -11.02 14.14 0.07
C PRO A 127 -10.13 14.96 1.00
N VAL A 128 -10.34 16.28 1.00
CA VAL A 128 -9.67 17.19 1.93
C VAL A 128 -10.30 17.11 3.31
N ARG A 129 -9.47 17.09 4.35
CA ARG A 129 -9.86 17.17 5.76
C ARG A 129 -9.05 18.23 6.48
N LYS A 130 -9.76 19.22 7.02
CA LYS A 130 -9.15 20.30 7.82
C LYS A 130 -8.76 19.86 9.23
N VAL A 131 -9.43 18.82 9.73
CA VAL A 131 -9.34 18.36 11.11
C VAL A 131 -9.32 16.85 11.09
N LEU A 132 -8.33 16.26 11.76
CA LEU A 132 -8.29 14.83 12.04
C LEU A 132 -8.92 14.53 13.40
N GLN A 133 -9.56 13.38 13.49
CA GLN A 133 -10.11 12.87 14.75
C GLN A 133 -9.01 12.18 15.57
N PRO A 134 -8.87 12.49 16.86
CA PRO A 134 -7.99 11.75 17.75
C PRO A 134 -8.50 10.31 17.90
N ILE A 135 -7.59 9.35 18.02
CA ILE A 135 -7.92 7.93 18.09
C ILE A 135 -7.52 7.32 19.43
N GLN A 136 -8.35 6.40 19.93
CA GLN A 136 -8.03 5.52 21.07
C GLN A 136 -8.02 4.09 20.54
N PHE A 137 -6.85 3.64 20.09
CA PHE A 137 -6.69 2.39 19.35
C PHE A 137 -5.67 1.48 20.02
N THR A 138 -6.04 1.03 21.22
CA THR A 138 -5.15 0.30 22.14
C THR A 138 -5.50 -1.16 22.31
N ASP A 139 -6.68 -1.60 21.88
CA ASP A 139 -7.11 -3.00 21.95
C ASP A 139 -7.31 -3.58 20.54
N PRO A 140 -6.39 -4.46 20.08
CA PRO A 140 -6.50 -5.05 18.76
C PRO A 140 -7.69 -6.01 18.66
N GLY A 141 -8.14 -6.60 19.77
CA GLY A 141 -9.19 -7.61 19.79
C GLY A 141 -8.80 -8.93 19.11
N LYS A 142 -9.76 -9.85 19.02
CA LYS A 142 -9.57 -11.16 18.36
C LYS A 142 -9.72 -11.05 16.85
N ILE A 143 -8.97 -11.86 16.11
CA ILE A 143 -9.15 -12.02 14.66
C ILE A 143 -10.53 -12.63 14.39
N LYS A 144 -11.35 -11.92 13.61
CA LYS A 144 -12.70 -12.37 13.24
C LYS A 144 -12.70 -13.14 11.93
N ARG A 145 -11.87 -12.72 10.97
CA ARG A 145 -11.84 -13.27 9.60
C ARG A 145 -10.56 -12.90 8.88
N ILE A 146 -10.21 -13.67 7.86
CA ILE A 146 -9.13 -13.34 6.93
C ILE A 146 -9.70 -13.06 5.55
N ARG A 147 -9.23 -11.99 4.93
CA ARG A 147 -9.49 -11.62 3.54
C ARG A 147 -8.18 -11.53 2.79
N GLY A 148 -8.21 -11.60 1.46
CA GLY A 148 -7.00 -11.40 0.68
C GLY A 148 -7.26 -11.36 -0.81
N THR A 149 -6.22 -11.03 -1.57
CA THR A 149 -6.24 -11.00 -3.03
C THR A 149 -5.00 -11.74 -3.54
N ALA A 150 -5.22 -12.79 -4.31
CA ALA A 150 -4.19 -13.54 -5.03
C ALA A 150 -4.24 -13.16 -6.51
N TYR A 151 -3.28 -12.37 -6.97
CA TYR A 151 -3.26 -11.87 -8.34
C TYR A 151 -2.28 -12.63 -9.23
N SER A 152 -2.59 -12.68 -10.52
CA SER A 152 -1.69 -13.21 -11.54
C SER A 152 -1.85 -12.44 -12.84
N VAL A 153 -0.72 -12.09 -13.44
CA VAL A 153 -0.66 -11.28 -14.66
C VAL A 153 0.30 -11.89 -15.67
N ARG A 154 -0.14 -11.98 -16.93
CA ARG A 154 0.59 -12.62 -18.05
C ARG A 154 1.15 -14.02 -17.73
N VAL A 155 0.54 -14.71 -16.77
CA VAL A 155 0.77 -16.12 -16.42
C VAL A 155 -0.59 -16.82 -16.34
N SER A 156 -0.57 -18.15 -16.18
CA SER A 156 -1.79 -18.94 -16.04
C SER A 156 -2.60 -18.51 -14.79
N PRO A 157 -3.93 -18.38 -14.88
CA PRO A 157 -4.77 -18.12 -13.70
C PRO A 157 -4.67 -19.23 -12.65
N GLN A 158 -4.21 -20.43 -13.02
CA GLN A 158 -3.94 -21.51 -12.07
C GLN A 158 -2.91 -21.13 -11.02
N MET A 159 -2.01 -20.16 -11.30
CA MET A 159 -1.06 -19.68 -10.30
C MET A 159 -1.77 -19.08 -9.09
N SER A 160 -2.81 -18.25 -9.30
CA SER A 160 -3.62 -17.70 -8.21
C SER A 160 -4.34 -18.79 -7.42
N ASN A 161 -4.93 -19.78 -8.10
CA ASN A 161 -5.65 -20.86 -7.42
C ASN A 161 -4.72 -21.69 -6.52
N ARG A 162 -3.53 -22.05 -7.01
CA ARG A 162 -2.51 -22.78 -6.24
C ARG A 162 -2.05 -22.00 -5.01
N MET A 163 -1.87 -20.67 -5.12
CA MET A 163 -1.56 -19.81 -3.97
C MET A 163 -2.69 -19.80 -2.93
N VAL A 164 -3.94 -19.71 -3.37
CA VAL A 164 -5.11 -19.71 -2.48
C VAL A 164 -5.21 -21.03 -1.71
N GLU A 165 -5.09 -22.16 -2.40
CA GLU A 165 -5.13 -23.49 -1.79
C GLU A 165 -4.02 -23.66 -0.76
N SER A 166 -2.79 -23.28 -1.10
CA SER A 166 -1.65 -23.43 -0.21
C SER A 166 -1.73 -22.49 1.00
N ALA A 167 -2.20 -21.26 0.85
CA ALA A 167 -2.46 -20.33 1.95
C ALA A 167 -3.54 -20.87 2.90
N ARG A 168 -4.66 -21.36 2.35
CA ARG A 168 -5.75 -21.96 3.14
C ARG A 168 -5.29 -23.20 3.91
N SER A 169 -4.37 -23.99 3.37
CA SER A 169 -3.84 -25.19 4.06
C SER A 169 -3.20 -24.86 5.41
N ILE A 170 -2.64 -23.65 5.57
CA ILE A 170 -2.07 -23.17 6.83
C ILE A 170 -3.15 -22.49 7.67
N LEU A 171 -3.89 -21.55 7.08
CA LEU A 171 -4.80 -20.67 7.80
C LEU A 171 -6.06 -21.37 8.34
N ASN A 172 -6.56 -22.41 7.65
CA ASN A 172 -7.74 -23.17 8.08
C ASN A 172 -7.55 -23.85 9.45
N LYS A 173 -6.31 -24.02 9.91
CA LYS A 173 -5.99 -24.57 11.24
C LYS A 173 -6.37 -23.61 12.38
N PHE A 174 -6.52 -22.32 12.08
CA PHE A 174 -6.74 -21.26 13.06
C PHE A 174 -8.16 -20.69 13.01
N LEU A 175 -8.73 -20.48 11.81
CA LEU A 175 -10.10 -20.00 11.65
C LEU A 175 -10.75 -20.48 10.34
N PRO A 176 -12.07 -20.67 10.30
CA PRO A 176 -12.77 -21.12 9.10
C PRO A 176 -13.15 -19.99 8.13
N ASP A 177 -13.39 -18.76 8.61
CA ASP A 177 -13.81 -17.61 7.79
C ASP A 177 -12.62 -16.97 7.04
N ILE A 178 -12.17 -17.67 5.99
CA ILE A 178 -11.10 -17.25 5.10
C ILE A 178 -11.66 -17.13 3.68
N TYR A 179 -11.53 -15.94 3.10
CA TYR A 179 -11.92 -15.68 1.73
C TYR A 179 -10.83 -14.89 0.98
N ILE A 180 -10.23 -15.52 -0.03
CA ILE A 180 -9.16 -14.93 -0.83
C ILE A 180 -9.69 -14.79 -2.26
N TYR A 181 -9.80 -13.55 -2.75
CA TYR A 181 -10.19 -13.24 -4.10
C TYR A 181 -9.06 -13.61 -5.07
N THR A 182 -9.41 -14.15 -6.24
CA THR A 182 -8.46 -14.33 -7.34
C THR A 182 -8.61 -13.20 -8.34
N ASP A 183 -7.51 -12.51 -8.64
CA ASP A 183 -7.48 -11.36 -9.56
C ASP A 183 -6.54 -11.67 -10.75
N HIS A 184 -7.09 -12.29 -11.79
CA HIS A 184 -6.36 -12.57 -13.03
C HIS A 184 -6.62 -11.47 -14.05
N MET A 185 -5.57 -10.73 -14.42
CA MET A 185 -5.67 -9.72 -15.48
C MET A 185 -5.12 -10.24 -16.81
N LYS A 186 -5.78 -9.87 -17.91
CA LYS A 186 -5.43 -10.22 -19.29
C LYS A 186 -5.25 -8.98 -20.18
N GLY A 187 -4.56 -9.16 -21.30
CA GLY A 187 -4.42 -8.13 -22.34
C GLY A 187 -3.68 -6.89 -21.84
N ILE A 188 -4.27 -5.72 -22.06
CA ILE A 188 -3.66 -4.43 -21.70
C ILE A 188 -3.66 -4.22 -20.17
N SER A 189 -4.65 -4.79 -19.46
CA SER A 189 -4.77 -4.63 -18.01
C SER A 189 -3.72 -5.41 -17.21
N SER A 190 -3.01 -6.35 -17.84
CA SER A 190 -1.95 -7.16 -17.21
C SER A 190 -0.54 -6.55 -17.33
N GLY A 191 -0.45 -5.27 -17.68
CA GLY A 191 0.82 -4.56 -17.77
C GLY A 191 1.71 -5.13 -18.85
N LYS A 192 3.04 -5.07 -18.65
CA LYS A 192 4.05 -5.43 -19.65
C LYS A 192 4.94 -6.63 -19.27
N SER A 193 4.89 -7.08 -18.01
CA SER A 193 5.71 -8.19 -17.49
C SER A 193 4.85 -9.23 -16.78
N PRO A 194 5.24 -10.52 -16.81
CA PRO A 194 4.60 -11.56 -16.04
C PRO A 194 4.93 -11.47 -14.56
N GLY A 195 3.99 -11.90 -13.72
CA GLY A 195 4.19 -12.03 -12.29
C GLY A 195 2.91 -12.45 -11.57
N PHE A 196 3.07 -12.88 -10.32
CA PHE A 196 1.98 -13.26 -9.45
C PHE A 196 2.35 -12.96 -8.01
N GLY A 197 1.35 -12.84 -7.16
CA GLY A 197 1.55 -12.53 -5.76
C GLY A 197 0.26 -12.60 -4.99
N MET A 198 0.37 -12.39 -3.69
CA MET A 198 -0.77 -12.47 -2.79
C MET A 198 -0.62 -11.47 -1.65
N CYS A 199 -1.69 -10.74 -1.41
CA CYS A 199 -1.88 -9.90 -0.23
C CYS A 199 -2.93 -10.58 0.67
N LEU A 200 -2.60 -10.79 1.94
CA LEU A 200 -3.52 -11.27 2.95
C LEU A 200 -3.75 -10.21 4.02
N THR A 201 -4.95 -10.22 4.58
CA THR A 201 -5.39 -9.28 5.62
C THR A 201 -6.16 -10.04 6.70
N ALA A 202 -5.78 -9.84 7.95
CA ALA A 202 -6.50 -10.34 9.11
C ALA A 202 -7.28 -9.19 9.72
N GLU A 203 -8.61 -9.30 9.72
CA GLU A 203 -9.47 -8.31 10.35
C GLU A 203 -9.85 -8.75 11.76
N THR A 204 -9.83 -7.82 12.71
CA THR A 204 -10.28 -8.08 14.08
C THR A 204 -11.70 -7.59 14.33
N ILE A 205 -12.29 -8.04 15.43
CA ILE A 205 -13.59 -7.55 15.92
C ILE A 205 -13.58 -6.05 16.23
N ASN A 206 -12.44 -5.49 16.65
CA ASN A 206 -12.28 -4.07 16.98
C ASN A 206 -11.86 -3.21 15.77
N GLY A 207 -11.84 -3.80 14.57
CA GLY A 207 -11.55 -3.08 13.34
C GLY A 207 -10.06 -2.80 13.11
N THR A 208 -9.17 -3.57 13.74
CA THR A 208 -7.76 -3.68 13.32
C THR A 208 -7.68 -4.51 12.06
N ILE A 209 -6.81 -4.08 11.15
CA ILE A 209 -6.51 -4.80 9.91
C ILE A 209 -5.01 -4.94 9.84
N LEU A 210 -4.54 -6.18 9.94
CA LEU A 210 -3.14 -6.53 9.80
C LEU A 210 -2.93 -7.14 8.43
N SER A 211 -1.83 -6.81 7.74
CA SER A 211 -1.56 -7.35 6.41
C SER A 211 -0.20 -7.98 6.29
N ALA A 212 -0.10 -8.92 5.36
CA ALA A 212 1.15 -9.43 4.85
C ALA A 212 1.03 -9.62 3.34
N GLU A 213 2.15 -9.50 2.64
CA GLU A 213 2.20 -9.71 1.20
C GLU A 213 3.48 -10.39 0.74
N LEU A 214 3.39 -11.05 -0.41
CA LEU A 214 4.55 -11.56 -1.14
C LEU A 214 4.29 -11.51 -2.65
N THR A 215 5.35 -11.23 -3.38
CA THR A 215 5.38 -11.15 -4.84
C THR A 215 6.45 -12.07 -5.41
N SER A 216 6.16 -12.72 -6.53
CA SER A 216 7.12 -13.53 -7.29
C SER A 216 8.34 -12.70 -7.73
N ASN A 217 9.51 -13.33 -7.84
CA ASN A 217 10.69 -12.67 -8.39
C ASN A 217 10.42 -12.08 -9.80
N PRO A 218 11.05 -10.95 -10.16
CA PRO A 218 10.93 -10.37 -11.49
C PRO A 218 11.35 -11.37 -12.59
N GLN A 219 10.77 -11.22 -13.78
CA GLN A 219 11.11 -12.10 -14.90
C GLN A 219 12.62 -12.07 -15.20
N GLY A 220 13.26 -13.24 -15.17
CA GLY A 220 14.68 -13.39 -15.47
C GLY A 220 15.62 -13.02 -14.31
N GLN A 221 15.10 -12.81 -13.10
CA GLN A 221 15.89 -12.55 -11.91
C GLN A 221 15.54 -13.55 -10.80
N GLY A 222 16.56 -13.97 -10.05
CA GLY A 222 16.40 -14.86 -8.91
C GLY A 222 15.96 -16.28 -9.28
N THR A 223 15.61 -17.05 -8.25
CA THR A 223 15.10 -18.42 -8.39
C THR A 223 13.62 -18.42 -8.77
N ALA A 224 13.18 -19.44 -9.50
CA ALA A 224 11.76 -19.61 -9.77
C ALA A 224 11.01 -19.84 -8.45
N VAL A 225 10.02 -19.01 -8.17
CA VAL A 225 9.18 -19.13 -6.98
C VAL A 225 8.00 -20.04 -7.31
N LEU A 226 7.72 -21.04 -6.48
CA LEU A 226 6.52 -21.86 -6.62
C LEU A 226 5.32 -21.14 -6.01
N PRO A 227 4.13 -21.15 -6.66
CA PRO A 227 2.95 -20.49 -6.11
C PRO A 227 2.52 -21.11 -4.77
N GLU A 228 2.72 -22.42 -4.56
CA GLU A 228 2.42 -23.06 -3.29
C GLU A 228 3.28 -22.51 -2.16
N GLU A 229 4.59 -22.40 -2.39
CA GLU A 229 5.54 -21.86 -1.42
C GLU A 229 5.24 -20.40 -1.12
N LEU A 230 4.94 -19.58 -2.14
CA LEU A 230 4.55 -18.19 -1.96
C LEU A 230 3.30 -18.08 -1.08
N GLY A 231 2.26 -18.88 -1.37
CA GLY A 231 1.04 -18.88 -0.59
C GLY A 231 1.24 -19.32 0.87
N GLN A 232 2.07 -20.34 1.10
CA GLN A 232 2.44 -20.78 2.44
C GLN A 232 3.24 -19.73 3.21
N ASN A 233 4.22 -19.12 2.57
CA ASN A 233 5.09 -18.13 3.21
C ASN A 233 4.32 -16.84 3.53
N CYS A 234 3.44 -16.39 2.64
CA CYS A 234 2.60 -15.22 2.90
C CYS A 234 1.62 -15.48 4.07
N ALA A 235 1.06 -16.68 4.17
CA ALA A 235 0.25 -17.07 5.33
C ALA A 235 1.06 -17.07 6.64
N LYS A 236 2.31 -17.54 6.62
CA LYS A 236 3.20 -17.49 7.80
C LYS A 236 3.53 -16.05 8.19
N LEU A 237 3.83 -15.18 7.23
CA LEU A 237 4.08 -13.75 7.48
C LEU A 237 2.85 -13.06 8.09
N LEU A 238 1.63 -13.40 7.63
CA LEU A 238 0.42 -12.87 8.25
C LEU A 238 0.30 -13.31 9.71
N LEU A 239 0.59 -14.59 10.00
CA LEU A 239 0.56 -15.10 11.38
C LEU A 239 1.64 -14.44 12.26
N GLU A 240 2.81 -14.15 11.70
CA GLU A 240 3.86 -13.39 12.37
C GLU A 240 3.39 -11.96 12.69
N GLU A 241 2.74 -11.29 11.74
CA GLU A 241 2.19 -9.95 11.96
C GLU A 241 1.10 -9.94 13.04
N VAL A 242 0.24 -10.98 13.07
CA VAL A 242 -0.74 -11.19 14.14
C VAL A 242 -0.05 -11.42 15.49
N TYR A 243 1.03 -12.20 15.50
CA TYR A 243 1.80 -12.50 16.71
C TYR A 243 2.47 -11.24 17.31
N ARG A 244 2.89 -10.29 16.46
CA ARG A 244 3.46 -9.00 16.90
C ARG A 244 2.48 -8.14 17.71
N GLY A 245 1.16 -8.36 17.58
CA GLY A 245 0.16 -7.88 18.54
C GLY A 245 -0.20 -6.39 18.48
N GLY A 246 0.01 -5.71 17.35
CA GLY A 246 -0.35 -4.29 17.16
C GLY A 246 -1.79 -4.06 16.69
N CYS A 247 -2.28 -2.83 16.86
CA CYS A 247 -3.52 -2.35 16.24
C CYS A 247 -3.30 -1.81 14.81
N VAL A 248 -2.06 -1.54 14.43
CA VAL A 248 -1.65 -1.08 13.11
C VAL A 248 -0.56 -2.03 12.61
N ASP A 249 -0.62 -2.40 11.33
CA ASP A 249 0.39 -3.21 10.67
C ASP A 249 1.72 -2.46 10.55
N SER A 250 2.81 -3.22 10.48
CA SER A 250 4.19 -2.73 10.41
C SER A 250 4.38 -1.68 9.31
N THR A 251 3.69 -1.83 8.18
CA THR A 251 3.75 -0.91 7.04
C THR A 251 3.16 0.47 7.33
N ASN A 252 2.09 0.58 8.11
CA ASN A 252 1.40 1.85 8.36
C ASN A 252 1.70 2.47 9.73
N GLN A 253 2.66 1.95 10.50
CA GLN A 253 3.00 2.51 11.81
C GLN A 253 3.41 3.98 11.69
N SER A 254 4.27 4.33 10.73
CA SER A 254 4.71 5.70 10.46
C SER A 254 3.54 6.61 10.06
N LEU A 255 2.64 6.14 9.19
CA LEU A 255 1.44 6.87 8.79
C LEU A 255 0.52 7.15 9.99
N ALA A 256 0.28 6.16 10.85
CA ALA A 256 -0.53 6.33 12.06
C ALA A 256 0.06 7.39 13.00
N LEU A 257 1.37 7.30 13.27
CA LEU A 257 2.07 8.27 14.12
C LEU A 257 2.06 9.68 13.53
N LEU A 258 2.26 9.80 12.21
CA LEU A 258 2.18 11.09 11.52
C LEU A 258 0.79 11.72 11.69
N LEU A 259 -0.29 10.97 11.44
CA LEU A 259 -1.65 11.47 11.58
C LEU A 259 -2.00 11.83 13.03
N MET A 260 -1.47 11.10 14.02
CA MET A 260 -1.58 11.46 15.43
C MET A 260 -0.89 12.80 15.73
N THR A 261 0.30 13.03 15.19
CA THR A 261 1.04 14.29 15.41
C THR A 261 0.41 15.50 14.73
N LEU A 262 -0.22 15.30 13.57
CA LEU A 262 -0.94 16.35 12.82
C LEU A 262 -2.39 16.54 13.28
N GLY A 263 -2.84 15.77 14.28
CA GLY A 263 -4.17 15.87 14.86
C GLY A 263 -4.41 17.17 15.63
N GLN A 264 -5.65 17.34 16.12
CA GLN A 264 -5.95 18.44 17.05
C GLN A 264 -5.20 18.30 18.37
N ARG A 265 -5.23 19.34 19.21
CA ARG A 265 -4.67 19.34 20.57
C ARG A 265 -5.50 18.44 21.50
N ASP A 266 -5.46 17.15 21.25
CA ASP A 266 -6.08 16.10 22.04
C ASP A 266 -5.17 14.86 22.07
N VAL A 267 -5.38 13.98 23.03
CA VAL A 267 -4.53 12.81 23.25
C VAL A 267 -5.02 11.67 22.36
N SER A 268 -4.18 11.26 21.41
CA SER A 268 -4.34 9.99 20.70
C SER A 268 -3.49 8.90 21.37
N LYS A 269 -4.01 7.67 21.44
CA LYS A 269 -3.27 6.49 21.91
C LYS A 269 -3.39 5.38 20.88
N VAL A 270 -2.27 4.76 20.54
CA VAL A 270 -2.24 3.60 19.64
C VAL A 270 -1.34 2.52 20.24
N LEU A 271 -1.78 1.26 20.18
CA LEU A 271 -0.92 0.11 20.47
C LEU A 271 -0.29 -0.36 19.15
N LEU A 272 1.04 -0.37 19.09
CA LEU A 272 1.79 -0.90 17.96
C LEU A 272 2.43 -2.23 18.34
N GLY A 273 2.76 -3.05 17.34
CA GLY A 273 3.72 -4.14 17.53
C GLY A 273 5.13 -3.58 17.73
N PRO A 274 6.17 -4.42 17.71
CA PRO A 274 7.56 -3.96 17.65
C PRO A 274 7.75 -2.96 16.52
N LEU A 275 8.48 -1.87 16.79
CA LEU A 275 8.79 -0.87 15.77
C LEU A 275 9.66 -1.52 14.69
N SER A 276 9.26 -1.32 13.44
CA SER A 276 10.04 -1.80 12.30
C SER A 276 11.11 -0.77 11.92
N PRO A 277 12.20 -1.16 11.25
CA PRO A 277 13.14 -0.20 10.66
C PRO A 277 12.49 0.76 9.63
N TYR A 278 11.30 0.41 9.16
CA TYR A 278 10.49 1.21 8.25
C TYR A 278 9.71 2.34 8.96
N THR A 279 9.52 2.22 10.28
CA THR A 279 8.74 3.14 11.13
C THR A 279 9.58 4.30 11.62
#